data_AF-A0A7K3J0Z4-F1
#
_entry.id   AF-A0A7K3J0Z4-F1
#
_cell.length_a   1.000
_cell.length_b   1.000
_cell.length_c   1.000
_cell.angle_alpha   90.00
_cell.angle_beta   90.00
_cell.angle_gamma   90.00
#
_symmetry.space_group_name_H-M   'P 1'
#
loop_
_entity.id
_entity.type
_entity.pdbx_description
1 polymer ?
#
loop_
_entity_poly.entity_id
_entity_poly.type
_entity_poly.pdbx_seq_one_letter_code
_entity_poly.pdbx_strand_id
1 'polypeptide(L)'
;KAGGGLGVHVHEEATLFPVYLDIRYSFNAQEIVPFLAGAGGIMLDFTNIADNTRIFINPSIGLKYVAANRKSVSFSTGLMVTTGGPNARKSFVNFRLGLELKSKK
;
A
#
# COMPACT_ATOMS: atom_id res chain seq x y z
N LYS A 1 7.85 5.45 -10.46
CA LYS A 1 6.41 5.48 -10.84
C LYS A 1 5.59 5.97 -9.65
N ALA A 2 4.46 6.61 -9.89
CA ALA A 2 3.51 6.99 -8.85
C ALA A 2 2.10 6.55 -9.27
N GLY A 3 1.24 6.29 -8.30
CA GLY A 3 -0.16 5.93 -8.51
C GLY A 3 -1.00 6.20 -7.27
N GLY A 4 -2.32 6.15 -7.43
CA GLY A 4 -3.28 6.20 -6.33
C GLY A 4 -4.03 4.88 -6.20
N GLY A 5 -4.62 4.64 -5.05
CA GLY A 5 -5.44 3.46 -4.80
C GLY A 5 -6.48 3.67 -3.72
N LEU A 6 -7.46 2.78 -3.76
CA LEU A 6 -8.48 2.61 -2.73
C LEU A 6 -8.35 1.19 -2.18
N GLY A 7 -8.79 0.95 -0.96
CA GLY A 7 -8.79 -0.39 -0.37
C GLY A 7 -9.81 -0.56 0.73
N VAL A 8 -9.79 -1.75 1.31
CA VAL A 8 -10.56 -2.12 2.50
C VAL A 8 -9.58 -2.66 3.52
N HIS A 9 -9.66 -2.17 4.74
CA HIS A 9 -8.84 -2.59 5.86
C HIS A 9 -9.75 -2.98 7.02
N VAL A 10 -9.91 -4.28 7.23
CA VAL A 10 -10.67 -4.82 8.35
C VAL A 10 -9.77 -4.86 9.59
N HIS A 11 -10.20 -4.18 10.64
CA HIS A 11 -9.66 -4.27 12.00
C HIS A 11 -10.75 -4.84 12.91
N GLU A 12 -10.35 -5.37 14.07
CA GLU A 12 -11.28 -5.94 15.06
C GLU A 12 -12.41 -4.97 15.48
N GLU A 13 -12.10 -3.67 15.54
CA GLU A 13 -13.03 -2.63 16.01
C GLU A 13 -13.83 -1.97 14.87
N ALA A 14 -13.27 -1.93 13.65
CA ALA A 14 -13.83 -1.16 12.54
C ALA A 14 -13.31 -1.60 11.17
N THR A 15 -14.11 -1.38 10.13
CA THR A 15 -13.67 -1.48 8.73
C THR A 15 -13.32 -0.10 8.20
N LEU A 16 -12.07 0.06 7.80
CA LEU A 16 -11.52 1.31 7.29
C LEU A 16 -11.36 1.25 5.77
N PHE A 17 -11.56 2.37 5.11
CA PHE A 17 -11.45 2.52 3.66
C PHE A 17 -10.29 3.44 3.33
N PRO A 18 -9.07 2.89 3.14
CA PRO A 18 -7.90 3.67 2.78
C PRO A 18 -8.02 4.27 1.38
N VAL A 19 -7.79 5.58 1.29
CA VAL A 19 -7.48 6.32 0.07
C VAL A 19 -6.01 6.72 0.14
N TYR A 20 -5.21 6.28 -0.82
CA TYR A 20 -3.75 6.41 -0.70
C TYR A 20 -3.04 6.71 -2.01
N LEU A 21 -1.86 7.30 -1.88
CA LEU A 21 -0.87 7.45 -2.94
C LEU A 21 0.27 6.46 -2.70
N ASP A 22 0.84 5.94 -3.78
CA ASP A 22 1.94 4.98 -3.80
C ASP A 22 3.03 5.50 -4.74
N ILE A 23 4.22 5.69 -4.21
CA ILE A 23 5.41 6.06 -4.97
C ILE A 23 6.35 4.87 -4.95
N ARG A 24 6.87 4.49 -6.11
CA ARG A 24 7.79 3.35 -6.26
C ARG A 24 8.98 3.69 -7.13
N TYR A 25 10.17 3.42 -6.62
CA TYR A 25 11.43 3.44 -7.34
C TYR A 25 11.84 1.99 -7.66
N SER A 26 11.91 1.63 -8.93
CA SER A 26 12.30 0.29 -9.38
C SER A 26 13.72 0.33 -9.93
N PHE A 27 14.55 -0.60 -9.48
CA PHE A 27 15.91 -0.76 -9.99
C PHE A 27 15.89 -1.40 -11.38
N ASN A 28 16.99 -1.27 -12.11
CA ASN A 28 17.09 -1.82 -13.47
C ASN A 28 17.34 -3.33 -13.40
N ALA A 29 16.35 -4.13 -13.80
CA ALA A 29 16.45 -5.57 -13.95
C ALA A 29 15.34 -6.06 -14.89
N GLN A 30 15.52 -7.22 -15.51
CA GLN A 30 14.66 -7.67 -16.61
C GLN A 30 13.49 -8.55 -16.17
N GLU A 31 13.72 -9.49 -15.25
CA GLU A 31 12.69 -10.46 -14.82
C GLU A 31 12.31 -10.26 -13.35
N ILE A 32 13.30 -10.24 -12.45
CA ILE A 32 13.11 -9.94 -11.03
C ILE A 32 13.60 -8.51 -10.80
N VAL A 33 12.68 -7.62 -10.46
CA VAL A 33 12.91 -6.19 -10.33
C VAL A 33 12.78 -5.78 -8.87
N PRO A 34 13.89 -5.54 -8.16
CA PRO A 34 13.84 -4.95 -6.84
C PRO A 34 13.24 -3.55 -6.89
N PHE A 35 12.58 -3.14 -5.81
CA PHE A 35 12.05 -1.79 -5.68
C PHE A 35 12.00 -1.30 -4.23
N LEU A 36 12.09 0.02 -4.10
CA LEU A 36 11.69 0.76 -2.90
C LEU A 36 10.33 1.39 -3.16
N ALA A 37 9.46 1.41 -2.17
CA ALA A 37 8.15 2.04 -2.27
C ALA A 37 7.78 2.77 -0.98
N GLY A 38 6.97 3.81 -1.13
CA GLY A 38 6.34 4.52 -0.03
C GLY A 38 4.88 4.72 -0.37
N ALA A 39 3.98 4.17 0.44
CA ALA A 39 2.56 4.47 0.38
C ALA A 39 2.15 5.39 1.52
N GLY A 40 1.21 6.27 1.30
CA GLY A 40 0.66 7.11 2.35
C GLY A 40 -0.73 7.60 1.98
N GLY A 41 -1.59 7.77 2.98
CA GLY A 41 -2.99 8.07 2.74
C GLY A 41 -3.82 8.27 3.98
N ILE A 42 -5.12 8.39 3.76
CA ILE A 42 -6.13 8.58 4.79
C ILE A 42 -7.01 7.33 4.82
N MET A 43 -7.30 6.84 6.00
CA MET A 43 -8.18 5.72 6.28
C MET A 43 -9.50 6.25 6.81
N LEU A 44 -10.55 6.11 6.02
CA LEU A 44 -11.88 6.60 6.35
C LEU A 44 -12.67 5.53 7.10
N ASP A 45 -13.31 5.90 8.20
CA ASP A 45 -14.31 5.07 8.89
C ASP A 45 -15.71 5.62 8.58
N PHE A 46 -16.49 4.96 7.72
CA PHE A 46 -17.84 5.43 7.38
C PHE A 46 -18.86 5.20 8.49
N THR A 47 -18.52 4.44 9.53
CA THR A 47 -19.38 4.19 10.69
C THR A 47 -19.26 5.33 11.71
N ASN A 48 -18.06 5.92 11.83
CA ASN A 48 -17.81 7.09 12.66
C ASN A 48 -16.74 8.00 12.02
N ILE A 49 -17.18 8.82 11.06
CA ILE A 49 -16.28 9.66 10.23
C ILE A 49 -15.54 10.72 11.06
N ALA A 50 -16.20 11.28 12.08
CA ALA A 50 -15.70 12.42 12.83
C ALA A 50 -14.51 12.07 13.74
N ASP A 51 -14.53 10.90 14.38
CA ASP A 51 -13.56 10.57 15.43
C ASP A 51 -12.51 9.53 15.03
N ASN A 52 -12.70 8.77 13.94
CA ASN A 52 -11.87 7.60 13.62
C ASN A 52 -11.05 7.69 12.33
N THR A 53 -11.00 8.87 11.68
CA THR A 53 -10.15 9.06 10.51
C THR A 53 -8.67 8.92 10.90
N ARG A 54 -7.92 8.05 10.21
CA ARG A 54 -6.49 7.81 10.48
C ARG A 54 -5.65 8.18 9.27
N ILE A 55 -4.45 8.70 9.49
CA ILE A 55 -3.45 8.89 8.46
C ILE A 55 -2.45 7.75 8.57
N PHE A 56 -1.97 7.26 7.44
CA PHE A 56 -0.93 6.25 7.43
C PHE A 56 0.21 6.57 6.47
N ILE A 57 1.38 6.06 6.81
CA ILE A 57 2.54 5.98 5.93
C ILE A 57 3.12 4.57 5.97
N ASN A 58 3.69 4.13 4.86
CA ASN A 58 4.22 2.79 4.70
C ASN A 58 5.44 2.78 3.76
N PRO A 59 6.63 3.12 4.28
CA PRO A 59 7.88 2.77 3.61
C PRO A 59 8.00 1.25 3.49
N SER A 60 8.40 0.77 2.32
CA SER A 60 8.49 -0.65 2.00
C SER A 60 9.57 -0.94 0.97
N ILE A 61 10.02 -2.19 0.98
CA ILE A 61 10.94 -2.76 -0.01
C ILE A 61 10.30 -4.02 -0.59
N GLY A 62 10.60 -4.35 -1.84
CA GLY A 62 10.00 -5.52 -2.46
C GLY A 62 10.66 -5.96 -3.75
N LEU A 63 10.12 -7.06 -4.27
CA LEU A 63 10.51 -7.67 -5.53
C LEU A 63 9.29 -7.74 -6.43
N LYS A 64 9.49 -7.45 -7.71
CA LYS A 64 8.48 -7.58 -8.76
C LYS A 64 8.97 -8.58 -9.80
N TYR A 65 8.22 -9.65 -10.01
CA TYR A 65 8.40 -10.59 -11.09
C TYR A 65 7.62 -10.16 -12.33
N VAL A 66 8.30 -9.96 -13.45
CA VAL A 66 7.69 -9.54 -14.73
C VAL A 66 7.56 -10.74 -15.64
N ALA A 67 6.32 -11.17 -15.91
CA ALA A 67 6.05 -12.25 -16.86
C ALA A 67 6.12 -11.74 -18.32
N ALA A 68 6.41 -12.65 -19.26
CA ALA A 68 6.60 -12.35 -20.68
C ALA A 68 5.42 -11.59 -21.34
N ASN A 69 4.22 -11.68 -20.78
CA ASN A 69 3.01 -11.00 -21.28
C ASN A 69 2.79 -9.60 -20.69
N ARG A 70 3.82 -8.95 -20.14
CA ARG A 70 3.74 -7.62 -19.48
C ARG A 70 2.78 -7.57 -18.28
N LYS A 71 2.41 -8.73 -17.73
CA LYS A 71 1.82 -8.85 -16.40
C LYS A 71 2.94 -8.95 -15.38
N SER A 72 2.75 -8.39 -14.20
CA SER A 72 3.73 -8.57 -13.13
C SER A 72 3.07 -8.85 -11.81
N VAL A 73 3.75 -9.66 -11.01
CA VAL A 73 3.41 -9.96 -9.62
C VAL A 73 4.45 -9.27 -8.75
N SER A 74 4.02 -8.64 -7.66
CA SER A 74 4.96 -8.06 -6.70
C SER A 74 4.66 -8.51 -5.30
N PHE A 75 5.72 -8.73 -4.54
CA PHE A 75 5.70 -8.95 -3.11
C PHE A 75 6.56 -7.90 -2.42
N SER A 76 6.05 -7.30 -1.35
CA SER A 76 6.79 -6.32 -0.56
C SER A 76 6.48 -6.46 0.92
N THR A 77 7.46 -6.06 1.72
CA THR A 77 7.32 -5.89 3.16
C THR A 77 7.68 -4.45 3.54
N GLY A 78 7.04 -3.93 4.58
CA GLY A 78 7.24 -2.56 5.03
C GLY A 78 6.85 -2.35 6.48
N LEU A 79 7.03 -1.11 6.91
CA LEU A 79 6.61 -0.64 8.23
C LEU A 79 5.43 0.29 8.04
N MET A 80 4.22 -0.16 8.38
CA MET A 80 3.04 0.69 8.33
C MET A 80 2.93 1.43 9.66
N VAL A 81 2.91 2.75 9.60
CA VAL A 81 2.68 3.62 10.75
C VAL A 81 1.36 4.34 10.52
N THR A 82 0.47 4.25 11.51
CA THR A 82 -0.84 4.91 11.50
C THR A 82 -0.91 5.90 12.66
N THR A 83 -1.57 7.03 12.45
CA THR A 83 -1.82 8.07 13.47
C THR A 83 -3.22 8.63 13.31
N GLY A 84 -3.84 9.07 14.41
CA GLY A 84 -5.24 9.53 14.45
C GLY A 84 -6.20 8.50 15.02
N GLY A 85 -7.36 8.97 15.50
CA GLY A 85 -8.34 8.20 16.26
C GLY A 85 -8.12 8.19 17.77
N PRO A 86 -9.04 7.59 18.56
CA PRO A 86 -8.98 7.55 20.03
C PRO A 86 -7.76 6.80 20.58
N ASN A 87 -7.13 5.97 19.75
CA ASN A 87 -5.99 5.15 20.11
C ASN A 87 -4.73 5.64 19.38
N ALA A 88 -3.73 6.03 20.18
CA ALA A 88 -2.43 6.55 19.77
C ALA A 88 -1.71 5.70 18.70
N ARG A 89 -0.70 6.33 18.06
CA ARG A 89 0.15 5.81 16.98
C ARG A 89 0.36 4.29 17.06
N LYS A 90 -0.06 3.55 16.03
CA LYS A 90 0.23 2.11 15.87
C LYS A 90 1.24 1.92 14.74
N SER A 91 2.23 1.05 14.95
CA SER A 91 3.22 0.67 13.94
C SER A 91 3.28 -0.85 13.84
N PHE A 92 3.23 -1.39 12.63
CA PHE A 92 3.28 -2.83 12.40
C PHE A 92 4.01 -3.16 11.10
N VAL A 93 4.64 -4.34 11.06
CA VAL A 93 5.20 -4.91 9.83
C VAL A 93 4.04 -5.37 8.96
N ASN A 94 4.05 -5.00 7.69
CA ASN A 94 3.04 -5.44 6.74
C ASN A 94 3.65 -6.19 5.56
N PHE A 95 2.88 -7.13 5.01
CA PHE A 95 3.20 -7.80 3.76
C PHE A 95 2.14 -7.45 2.72
N ARG A 96 2.57 -7.22 1.48
CA ARG A 96 1.69 -6.83 0.39
C ARG A 96 2.00 -7.64 -0.86
N LEU A 97 0.95 -8.27 -1.39
CA LEU A 97 0.95 -8.89 -2.70
C LEU A 97 0.22 -7.97 -3.69
N GLY A 98 0.73 -7.87 -4.90
CA GLY A 98 0.16 -7.01 -5.94
C GLY A 98 0.25 -7.65 -7.32
N LEU A 99 -0.76 -7.39 -8.14
CA LEU A 99 -0.80 -7.76 -9.55
C LEU A 99 -0.89 -6.48 -10.39
N GLU A 100 -0.06 -6.37 -11.41
CA GLU A 100 -0.07 -5.24 -12.34
C GLU A 100 -0.28 -5.75 -13.77
N LEU A 101 -1.28 -5.17 -14.45
CA LEU A 101 -1.65 -5.47 -15.82
C LEU A 101 -1.33 -4.25 -16.67
N LYS A 102 -0.33 -4.36 -17.55
CA LYS A 102 -0.06 -3.30 -18.52
C LYS A 102 -0.90 -3.53 -19.77
N SER A 103 -1.90 -2.66 -20.01
CA SER A 103 -2.71 -2.74 -21.23
C SER A 103 -1.83 -2.58 -22.48
N LYS A 104 -2.15 -3.32 -23.55
CA LYS A 104 -1.56 -3.07 -24.88
C LYS A 104 -2.20 -1.79 -25.40
N LYS A 105 -1.38 -0.75 -25.57
CA LYS A 105 -1.73 0.39 -26.42
C LYS A 105 -1.55 -0.02 -27.87
#